data_AF-A0A4Q8QTP2-F1
#
_entry.id   AF-A0A4Q8QTP2-F1
#
_cell.length_a   1.000
_cell.length_b   1.000
_cell.length_c   1.000
_cell.angle_alpha   90.00
_cell.angle_beta   90.00
_cell.angle_gamma   90.00
#
_symmetry.space_group_name_H-M   'P 1'
#
loop_
_entity.id
_entity.type
_entity.pdbx_description
1 polymer ?
#
loop_
_entity_poly.entity_id
_entity_poly.type
_entity_poly.pdbx_seq_one_letter_code
_entity_poly.pdbx_strand_id
1 'polypeptide(L)'
;MSVTIGTTATSEEIKARWAFSEIPSPRFGPSYRGHGPSHLHDLAHGGEPFEKVPPADWPHLLEMISKHGRNEGFVSNIDTLGGATFTCTAWHLSDLMNSHVLPTFGNVSYPVFLTQNPSIVLAGGSPRFDSHDPRAVASSIDPGVPFVQREPCIVIRYGGHDVLIEGYLRSLLWLRKNDPATPLLVWLPN
;
A
#
# COMPACT_ATOMS: atom_id res chain seq x y z
N MET A 1 -14.89 0.61 -8.61
CA MET A 1 -15.55 1.52 -7.64
C MET A 1 -14.63 1.63 -6.45
N SER A 2 -14.58 2.76 -5.75
CA SER A 2 -13.81 2.86 -4.51
C SER A 2 -14.52 2.12 -3.38
N VAL A 3 -13.77 1.47 -2.50
CA VAL A 3 -14.29 0.84 -1.27
C VAL A 3 -15.02 1.89 -0.43
N THR A 4 -16.21 1.56 0.08
CA THR A 4 -17.02 2.44 0.91
C THR A 4 -16.50 2.49 2.35
N ILE A 5 -16.55 3.67 2.98
CA ILE A 5 -16.25 3.82 4.42
C ILE A 5 -17.21 2.95 5.24
N GLY A 6 -16.68 2.26 6.25
CA GLY A 6 -17.41 1.32 7.10
C GLY A 6 -17.47 -0.11 6.56
N THR A 7 -17.04 -0.36 5.31
CA THR A 7 -16.86 -1.73 4.82
C THR A 7 -15.86 -2.48 5.70
N THR A 8 -16.17 -3.73 6.03
CA THR A 8 -15.27 -4.62 6.77
C THR A 8 -14.64 -5.65 5.85
N ALA A 9 -13.42 -6.06 6.18
CA ALA A 9 -12.66 -7.09 5.45
C ALA A 9 -11.87 -7.96 6.43
N THR A 10 -11.62 -9.22 6.06
CA THR A 10 -10.76 -10.12 6.85
C THR A 10 -9.29 -9.82 6.61
N SER A 11 -8.42 -10.25 7.52
CA SER A 11 -6.96 -10.16 7.31
C SER A 11 -6.50 -10.87 6.02
N GLU A 12 -7.16 -11.98 5.67
CA GLU A 12 -6.98 -12.69 4.40
C GLU A 12 -7.33 -11.81 3.19
N GLU A 13 -8.51 -11.16 3.20
CA GLU A 13 -8.91 -10.25 2.13
C GLU A 13 -7.95 -9.08 2.00
N ILE A 14 -7.48 -8.49 3.10
CA ILE A 14 -6.50 -7.39 3.08
C ILE A 14 -5.19 -7.83 2.42
N LYS A 15 -4.69 -9.03 2.73
CA LYS A 15 -3.49 -9.59 2.09
C LYS A 15 -3.71 -9.83 0.59
N ALA A 16 -4.89 -10.32 0.20
CA ALA A 16 -5.24 -10.54 -1.20
C ALA A 16 -5.33 -9.21 -1.98
N ARG A 17 -6.00 -8.20 -1.41
CA ARG A 17 -6.08 -6.83 -1.96
C ARG A 17 -4.71 -6.22 -2.15
N TRP A 18 -3.84 -6.36 -1.15
CA TRP A 18 -2.46 -5.92 -1.22
C TRP A 18 -1.72 -6.55 -2.40
N ALA A 19 -1.73 -7.88 -2.47
CA ALA A 19 -1.07 -8.63 -3.54
C ALA A 19 -1.56 -8.19 -4.93
N PHE A 20 -2.88 -8.10 -5.11
CA PHE A 20 -3.50 -7.70 -6.36
C PHE A 20 -3.08 -6.28 -6.78
N SER A 21 -3.03 -5.34 -5.82
CA SER A 21 -2.61 -3.96 -6.07
C SER A 21 -1.13 -3.83 -6.48
N GLU A 22 -0.30 -4.83 -6.17
CA GLU A 22 1.13 -4.82 -6.50
C GLU A 22 1.47 -5.45 -7.85
N ILE A 23 0.59 -6.30 -8.41
CA ILE A 23 0.78 -6.90 -9.73
C ILE A 23 1.12 -5.85 -10.82
N PRO A 24 0.38 -4.73 -10.96
CA PRO A 24 0.68 -3.73 -11.97
C PRO A 24 1.77 -2.74 -11.53
N SER A 25 2.29 -2.85 -10.31
CA SER A 25 3.28 -1.91 -9.77
C SER A 25 4.60 -2.01 -10.54
N PRO A 26 5.20 -0.88 -10.98
CA PRO A 26 6.54 -0.90 -11.56
C PRO A 26 7.59 -1.46 -10.59
N ARG A 27 7.41 -1.23 -9.29
CA ARG A 27 8.36 -1.63 -8.24
C ARG A 27 8.24 -3.11 -7.87
N PHE A 28 7.02 -3.59 -7.66
CA PHE A 28 6.78 -4.93 -7.12
C PHE A 28 6.25 -5.92 -8.16
N GLY A 29 5.55 -5.44 -9.18
CA GLY A 29 5.00 -6.24 -10.28
C GLY A 29 5.98 -7.19 -10.95
N PRO A 30 7.26 -6.82 -11.19
CA PRO A 30 8.25 -7.76 -11.73
C PRO A 30 8.39 -9.06 -10.92
N SER A 31 8.24 -9.00 -9.59
CA SER A 31 8.31 -10.18 -8.72
C SER A 31 7.12 -11.12 -8.87
N TYR A 32 5.99 -10.64 -9.40
CA TYR A 32 4.78 -11.44 -9.60
C TYR A 32 4.74 -12.14 -10.96
N ARG A 33 5.62 -11.77 -11.91
CA ARG A 33 5.60 -12.29 -13.28
C ARG A 33 5.82 -13.80 -13.32
N GLY A 34 4.93 -14.51 -14.01
CA GLY A 34 5.00 -15.96 -14.15
C GLY A 34 4.50 -16.74 -12.93
N HIS A 35 3.94 -16.07 -11.92
CA HIS A 35 3.37 -16.69 -10.73
C HIS A 35 1.85 -16.48 -10.67
N GLY A 36 1.13 -17.51 -10.24
CA GLY A 36 -0.33 -17.51 -10.12
C GLY A 36 -1.10 -17.58 -11.45
N PRO A 37 -2.43 -17.64 -11.38
CA PRO A 37 -3.31 -17.68 -12.55
C PRO A 37 -3.20 -16.44 -13.44
N SER A 38 -3.19 -16.62 -14.77
CA SER A 38 -3.07 -15.51 -15.73
C SER A 38 -4.21 -14.51 -15.64
N HIS A 39 -5.43 -14.96 -15.34
CA HIS A 39 -6.60 -14.07 -15.27
C HIS A 39 -6.48 -13.01 -14.17
N LEU A 40 -5.74 -13.28 -13.09
CA LEU A 40 -5.46 -12.28 -12.05
C LEU A 40 -4.54 -11.17 -12.57
N HIS A 41 -3.56 -11.53 -13.41
CA HIS A 41 -2.71 -10.55 -14.07
C HIS A 41 -3.51 -9.73 -15.08
N ASP A 42 -4.37 -10.37 -15.86
CA ASP A 42 -5.23 -9.70 -16.84
C ASP A 42 -6.18 -8.69 -16.16
N LEU A 43 -6.81 -9.08 -15.05
CA LEU A 43 -7.65 -8.19 -14.24
C LEU A 43 -6.84 -7.00 -13.70
N ALA A 44 -5.69 -7.27 -13.09
CA ALA A 44 -4.88 -6.24 -12.43
C ALA A 44 -4.29 -5.24 -13.44
N HIS A 45 -3.75 -5.73 -14.57
CA HIS A 45 -3.23 -4.89 -15.65
C HIS A 45 -4.33 -4.19 -16.45
N GLY A 46 -5.52 -4.79 -16.53
CA GLY A 46 -6.74 -4.14 -17.05
C GLY A 46 -7.25 -3.01 -16.16
N GLY A 47 -6.75 -2.92 -14.92
CA GLY A 47 -7.16 -1.90 -13.96
C GLY A 47 -8.54 -2.15 -13.36
N GLU A 48 -9.00 -3.41 -13.40
CA GLU A 48 -10.23 -3.84 -12.75
C GLU A 48 -10.13 -3.69 -11.22
N PRO A 49 -11.23 -3.38 -10.53
CA PRO A 49 -11.23 -3.26 -9.07
C PRO A 49 -11.14 -4.65 -8.41
N PHE A 50 -10.62 -4.72 -7.18
CA PHE A 50 -10.43 -6.00 -6.49
C PHE A 50 -11.74 -6.79 -6.30
N GLU A 51 -12.90 -6.13 -6.24
CA GLU A 51 -14.21 -6.80 -6.12
C GLU A 51 -14.52 -7.73 -7.32
N LYS A 52 -13.74 -7.65 -8.41
CA LYS A 52 -13.80 -8.59 -9.54
C LYS A 52 -13.02 -9.88 -9.30
N VAL A 53 -12.18 -9.94 -8.27
CA VAL A 53 -11.41 -11.13 -7.90
C VAL A 53 -12.29 -12.05 -7.05
N PRO A 54 -12.62 -13.26 -7.54
CA PRO A 54 -13.35 -14.25 -6.76
C PRO A 54 -12.60 -14.64 -5.47
N PRO A 55 -13.30 -14.88 -4.35
CA PRO A 55 -12.67 -15.38 -3.13
C PRO A 55 -11.88 -16.68 -3.30
N ALA A 56 -12.28 -17.52 -4.26
CA ALA A 56 -11.55 -18.76 -4.61
C ALA A 56 -10.13 -18.50 -5.13
N ASP A 57 -9.83 -17.30 -5.64
CA ASP A 57 -8.51 -16.91 -6.13
C ASP A 57 -7.63 -16.26 -5.05
N TRP A 58 -8.18 -15.91 -3.89
CA TRP A 58 -7.41 -15.26 -2.82
C TRP A 58 -6.21 -16.11 -2.35
N PRO A 59 -6.30 -17.46 -2.22
CA PRO A 59 -5.14 -18.27 -1.86
C PRO A 59 -3.96 -18.11 -2.84
N HIS A 60 -4.22 -17.92 -4.14
CA HIS A 60 -3.17 -17.67 -5.12
C HIS A 60 -2.48 -16.32 -4.89
N LEU A 61 -3.27 -15.27 -4.58
CA LEU A 61 -2.74 -13.95 -4.24
C LEU A 61 -1.91 -13.97 -2.95
N LEU A 62 -2.38 -14.70 -1.93
CA LEU A 62 -1.67 -14.88 -0.66
C LEU A 62 -0.34 -15.62 -0.86
N GLU A 63 -0.33 -16.67 -1.69
CA GLU A 63 0.91 -17.37 -2.03
C GLU A 63 1.89 -16.43 -2.75
N MET A 64 1.40 -15.70 -3.76
CA MET A 64 2.20 -14.78 -4.55
C MET A 64 2.86 -13.70 -3.71
N ILE A 65 2.11 -13.04 -2.81
CA ILE A 65 2.68 -11.99 -1.97
C ILE A 65 3.68 -12.54 -0.95
N SER A 66 3.41 -13.69 -0.32
CA SER A 66 4.29 -14.23 0.73
C SER A 66 5.56 -14.87 0.18
N LYS A 67 5.51 -15.46 -1.02
CA LYS A 67 6.67 -16.17 -1.61
C LYS A 67 7.48 -15.36 -2.60
N HIS A 68 6.86 -14.38 -3.27
CA HIS A 68 7.49 -13.69 -4.40
C HIS A 68 7.47 -12.17 -4.24
N GLY A 69 6.35 -11.58 -3.82
CA GLY A 69 6.23 -10.13 -3.71
C GLY A 69 6.95 -9.53 -2.51
N ARG A 70 6.77 -10.14 -1.33
CA ARG A 70 7.13 -9.59 -0.02
C ARG A 70 7.78 -10.64 0.87
N ASN A 71 8.44 -10.17 1.93
CA ASN A 71 8.90 -11.05 2.99
C ASN A 71 7.70 -11.63 3.74
N GLU A 72 7.65 -12.95 3.91
CA GLU A 72 6.55 -13.65 4.60
C GLU A 72 6.30 -13.11 6.01
N GLY A 73 7.36 -12.83 6.79
CA GLY A 73 7.25 -12.24 8.12
C GLY A 73 6.68 -10.82 8.11
N PHE A 74 6.84 -10.10 7.00
CA PHE A 74 6.22 -8.78 6.83
C PHE A 74 4.73 -8.90 6.46
N VAL A 75 4.36 -9.90 5.66
CA VAL A 75 2.96 -10.18 5.33
C VAL A 75 2.19 -10.68 6.57
N SER A 76 2.81 -11.51 7.40
CA SER A 76 2.19 -12.04 8.62
C SER A 76 1.92 -10.98 9.69
N ASN A 77 2.56 -9.79 9.60
CA ASN A 77 2.22 -8.66 10.45
C ASN A 77 0.78 -8.18 10.26
N ILE A 78 0.16 -8.44 9.11
CA ILE A 78 -1.27 -8.18 8.92
C ILE A 78 -2.10 -8.97 9.94
N ASP A 79 -1.75 -10.24 10.17
CA ASP A 79 -2.47 -11.10 11.11
C ASP A 79 -2.10 -10.76 12.57
N THR A 80 -0.81 -10.55 12.86
CA THR A 80 -0.33 -10.41 14.24
C THR A 80 -0.49 -9.00 14.81
N LEU A 81 -0.38 -7.96 13.97
CA LEU A 81 -0.44 -6.55 14.37
C LEU A 81 -1.69 -5.83 13.82
N GLY A 82 -2.38 -6.43 12.86
CA GLY A 82 -3.67 -5.94 12.35
C GLY A 82 -4.89 -6.72 12.86
N GLY A 83 -4.70 -7.90 13.45
CA GLY A 83 -5.80 -8.72 13.95
C GLY A 83 -6.62 -9.37 12.82
N ALA A 84 -7.79 -9.92 13.18
CA ALA A 84 -8.57 -10.75 12.27
C ALA A 84 -9.41 -9.96 11.24
N THR A 85 -9.75 -8.71 11.55
CA THR A 85 -10.69 -7.91 10.76
C THR A 85 -10.25 -6.45 10.70
N PHE A 86 -10.56 -5.82 9.57
CA PHE A 86 -10.27 -4.43 9.27
C PHE A 86 -11.55 -3.71 8.88
N THR A 87 -11.58 -2.40 9.09
CA THR A 87 -12.65 -1.51 8.66
C THR A 87 -12.08 -0.40 7.77
N CYS A 88 -12.69 -0.18 6.60
CA CYS A 88 -12.36 0.93 5.73
C CYS A 88 -12.74 2.24 6.43
N THR A 89 -11.74 3.01 6.82
CA THR A 89 -11.87 4.23 7.63
C THR A 89 -11.44 5.44 6.81
N ALA A 90 -12.12 6.56 7.05
CA ALA A 90 -11.71 7.86 6.53
C ALA A 90 -10.63 8.44 7.45
N TRP A 91 -9.42 8.63 6.92
CA TRP A 91 -8.36 9.41 7.56
C TRP A 91 -8.36 10.85 7.04
N HIS A 92 -8.31 11.79 7.97
CA HIS A 92 -8.04 13.18 7.71
C HIS A 92 -6.56 13.49 7.95
N LEU A 93 -6.16 14.74 7.69
CA LEU A 93 -4.77 15.17 7.81
C LEU A 93 -4.18 14.88 9.19
N SER A 94 -4.96 15.10 10.25
CA SER A 94 -4.55 14.81 11.63
C SER A 94 -4.20 13.35 11.86
N ASP A 95 -4.99 12.43 11.28
CA ASP A 95 -4.80 10.99 11.46
C ASP A 95 -3.49 10.56 10.78
N LEU A 96 -3.27 11.01 9.54
CA LEU A 96 -2.03 10.73 8.82
C LEU A 96 -0.80 11.35 9.51
N MET A 97 -0.91 12.56 10.05
CA MET A 97 0.22 13.21 10.74
C MET A 97 0.53 12.57 12.10
N ASN A 98 -0.43 11.92 12.73
CA ASN A 98 -0.25 11.15 13.97
C ASN A 98 0.15 9.69 13.71
N SER A 99 0.16 9.24 12.45
CA SER A 99 0.54 7.89 12.10
C SER A 99 2.05 7.71 12.02
N HIS A 100 2.45 6.45 11.95
CA HIS A 100 3.81 6.02 11.70
C HIS A 100 3.91 5.32 10.35
N VAL A 101 5.14 5.14 9.86
CA VAL A 101 5.46 4.36 8.67
C VAL A 101 6.67 3.47 8.94
N LEU A 102 6.81 2.42 8.13
CA LEU A 102 8.01 1.59 8.07
C LEU A 102 8.76 1.84 6.76
N PRO A 103 9.59 2.90 6.63
CA PRO A 103 10.60 2.96 5.58
C PRO A 103 11.56 1.78 5.69
N THR A 104 12.41 1.60 4.68
CA THR A 104 13.32 0.46 4.47
C THR A 104 14.18 0.06 5.69
N PHE A 105 14.27 0.88 6.75
CA PHE A 105 15.15 0.65 7.91
C PHE A 105 14.56 0.98 9.30
N GLY A 106 13.25 1.18 9.47
CA GLY A 106 12.70 1.35 10.82
C GLY A 106 11.33 2.01 10.91
N ASN A 107 10.80 2.11 12.13
CA ASN A 107 9.55 2.79 12.44
C ASN A 107 9.82 4.27 12.71
N VAL A 108 9.24 5.16 11.90
CA VAL A 108 9.30 6.61 12.09
C VAL A 108 7.91 7.21 11.99
N SER A 109 7.68 8.33 12.67
CA SER A 109 6.44 9.07 12.48
C SER A 109 6.31 9.58 11.04
N TYR A 110 5.08 9.72 10.56
CA TYR A 110 4.82 10.20 9.20
C TYR A 110 5.47 11.57 8.92
N PRO A 111 5.45 12.56 9.83
CA PRO A 111 6.16 13.83 9.63
C PRO A 111 7.68 13.67 9.45
N VAL A 112 8.30 12.72 10.16
CA VAL A 112 9.73 12.42 9.98
C VAL A 112 9.97 11.80 8.61
N PHE A 113 9.11 10.88 8.18
CA PHE A 113 9.20 10.28 6.84
C PHE A 113 9.14 11.32 5.70
N LEU A 114 8.30 12.35 5.84
CA LEU A 114 8.17 13.44 4.86
C LEU A 114 9.45 14.28 4.72
N THR A 115 10.21 14.43 5.79
CA THR A 115 11.43 15.27 5.81
C THR A 115 12.70 14.50 5.47
N GLN A 116 12.66 13.17 5.52
CA GLN A 116 13.77 12.32 5.12
C GLN A 116 13.95 12.29 3.60
N ASN A 117 15.22 12.30 3.16
CA ASN A 117 15.55 12.08 1.76
C ASN A 117 15.05 10.69 1.29
N PRO A 118 14.69 10.55 0.00
CA PRO A 118 14.45 9.25 -0.62
C PRO A 118 15.61 8.28 -0.38
N SER A 119 15.31 6.99 -0.31
CA SER A 119 16.32 5.94 -0.19
C SER A 119 17.38 6.04 -1.28
N ILE A 120 18.64 5.71 -0.96
CA ILE A 120 19.75 5.74 -1.91
C ILE A 120 20.08 4.32 -2.34
N VAL A 121 20.23 4.11 -3.65
CA VAL A 121 20.69 2.87 -4.27
C VAL A 121 21.97 3.11 -5.06
N LEU A 122 22.78 2.07 -5.23
CA LEU A 122 23.95 2.11 -6.11
C LEU A 122 23.53 1.78 -7.53
N ALA A 123 23.61 2.76 -8.43
CA ALA A 123 23.31 2.59 -9.85
C ALA A 123 24.58 2.89 -10.66
N GLY A 124 25.15 1.86 -11.29
CA GLY A 124 26.41 1.98 -12.03
C GLY A 124 27.59 2.42 -11.14
N GLY A 125 27.59 2.02 -9.87
CA GLY A 125 28.65 2.36 -8.91
C GLY A 125 28.55 3.75 -8.28
N SER A 126 27.52 4.54 -8.62
CA SER A 126 27.28 5.85 -8.01
C SER A 126 26.00 5.83 -7.15
N PRO A 127 26.01 6.47 -5.97
CA PRO A 127 24.80 6.63 -5.17
C PRO A 127 23.79 7.51 -5.90
N ARG A 128 22.56 7.04 -6.05
CA ARG A 128 21.42 7.78 -6.61
C ARG A 128 20.18 7.54 -5.77
N PHE A 129 19.23 8.45 -5.79
CA PHE A 129 17.92 8.19 -5.19
C PHE A 129 17.24 7.02 -5.91
N ASP A 130 16.64 6.12 -5.13
CA ASP A 130 15.84 5.02 -5.62
C ASP A 130 14.62 5.59 -6.35
N SER A 131 14.55 5.38 -7.66
CA SER A 131 13.43 5.80 -8.49
C SER A 131 12.12 5.12 -8.11
N HIS A 132 12.16 4.09 -7.27
CA HIS A 132 10.99 3.40 -6.73
C HIS A 132 10.64 3.81 -5.30
N ASP A 133 11.40 4.74 -4.69
CA ASP A 133 11.01 5.35 -3.42
C ASP A 133 9.72 6.17 -3.63
N PRO A 134 8.67 5.96 -2.82
CA PRO A 134 7.39 6.66 -2.99
C PRO A 134 7.53 8.19 -2.95
N ARG A 135 8.53 8.75 -2.26
CA ARG A 135 8.80 10.20 -2.22
C ARG A 135 9.40 10.69 -3.53
N ALA A 136 10.32 9.93 -4.12
CA ALA A 136 10.90 10.24 -5.42
C ALA A 136 9.87 10.08 -6.56
N VAL A 137 9.01 9.06 -6.47
CA VAL A 137 7.90 8.87 -7.42
C VAL A 137 6.87 9.98 -7.27
N ALA A 138 6.49 10.33 -6.04
CA ALA A 138 5.56 11.43 -5.81
C ALA A 138 6.11 12.75 -6.37
N SER A 139 7.38 13.08 -6.15
CA SER A 139 7.96 14.33 -6.63
C SER A 139 8.06 14.43 -8.16
N SER A 140 8.10 13.30 -8.88
CA SER A 140 8.14 13.28 -10.35
C SER A 140 6.75 13.39 -11.01
N ILE A 141 5.68 13.12 -10.26
CA ILE A 141 4.30 13.26 -10.75
C ILE A 141 3.87 14.73 -10.70
N ASP A 142 3.43 15.27 -11.83
CA ASP A 142 2.90 16.63 -11.97
C ASP A 142 1.75 16.87 -10.96
N PRO A 143 1.84 17.93 -10.11
CA PRO A 143 0.76 18.30 -9.19
C PRO A 143 -0.62 18.49 -9.85
N GLY A 144 -0.68 18.82 -11.14
CA GLY A 144 -1.91 18.98 -11.91
C GLY A 144 -2.63 17.67 -12.24
N VAL A 145 -1.95 16.52 -12.23
CA VAL A 145 -2.54 15.22 -12.58
C VAL A 145 -3.53 14.79 -11.50
N PRO A 146 -4.82 14.57 -11.81
CA PRO A 146 -5.81 14.13 -10.81
C PRO A 146 -5.37 12.84 -10.12
N PHE A 147 -5.54 12.78 -8.80
CA PHE A 147 -5.32 11.56 -8.02
C PHE A 147 -6.67 10.97 -7.65
N VAL A 148 -6.87 9.71 -8.00
CA VAL A 148 -8.02 8.91 -7.58
C VAL A 148 -7.49 7.71 -6.83
N GLN A 149 -7.84 7.59 -5.55
CA GLN A 149 -7.49 6.43 -4.75
C GLN A 149 -8.32 5.22 -5.20
N ARG A 150 -7.65 4.23 -5.80
CA ARG A 150 -8.31 2.98 -6.26
C ARG A 150 -8.45 1.95 -5.15
N GLU A 151 -7.44 1.85 -4.28
CA GLU A 151 -7.44 0.95 -3.12
C GLU A 151 -7.12 1.73 -1.84
N PRO A 152 -7.81 1.43 -0.72
CA PRO A 152 -7.42 1.95 0.59
C PRO A 152 -5.96 1.58 0.92
N CYS A 153 -5.29 2.43 1.70
CA CYS A 153 -3.98 2.07 2.26
C CYS A 153 -4.15 1.04 3.38
N ILE A 154 -3.07 0.37 3.80
CA ILE A 154 -3.13 -0.63 4.87
C ILE A 154 -2.37 -0.14 6.10
N VAL A 155 -3.05 -0.22 7.25
CA VAL A 155 -2.53 0.17 8.55
C VAL A 155 -2.51 -1.06 9.47
N ILE A 156 -1.52 -1.15 10.35
CA ILE A 156 -1.46 -2.10 11.47
C ILE A 156 -1.21 -1.33 12.78
N ARG A 157 -1.39 -1.96 13.94
CA ARG A 157 -1.08 -1.36 15.23
C ARG A 157 0.21 -1.94 15.81
N TYR A 158 1.20 -1.09 16.04
CA TYR A 158 2.47 -1.48 16.63
C TYR A 158 2.93 -0.46 17.67
N GLY A 159 3.23 -0.94 18.88
CA GLY A 159 3.67 -0.07 19.98
C GLY A 159 2.63 0.97 20.40
N GLY A 160 1.33 0.72 20.20
CA GLY A 160 0.26 1.68 20.49
C GLY A 160 0.05 2.75 19.41
N HIS A 161 0.75 2.65 18.28
CA HIS A 161 0.63 3.58 17.16
C HIS A 161 0.00 2.90 15.94
N ASP A 162 -0.78 3.67 15.19
CA ASP A 162 -1.21 3.31 13.84
C ASP A 162 -0.03 3.44 12.88
N VAL A 163 0.36 2.33 12.26
CA VAL A 163 1.48 2.24 11.34
C VAL A 163 0.96 1.95 9.95
N LEU A 164 1.08 2.93 9.05
CA LEU A 164 0.89 2.74 7.63
C LEU A 164 2.01 1.82 7.12
N ILE A 165 1.65 0.70 6.50
CA ILE A 165 2.63 -0.29 5.98
C ILE A 165 2.56 -0.47 4.47
N GLU A 166 1.49 0.03 3.87
CA GLU A 166 1.21 -0.05 2.44
C GLU A 166 0.49 1.23 2.02
N GLY A 167 0.68 1.66 0.77
CA GLY A 167 0.02 2.85 0.24
C GLY A 167 0.79 4.16 0.47
N TYR A 168 2.11 4.10 0.66
CA TYR A 168 2.96 5.27 0.86
C TYR A 168 2.88 6.30 -0.27
N LEU A 169 2.92 5.83 -1.53
CA LEU A 169 2.76 6.72 -2.68
C LEU A 169 1.35 7.34 -2.70
N ARG A 170 0.32 6.55 -2.38
CA ARG A 170 -1.07 7.02 -2.34
C ARG A 170 -1.26 8.10 -1.26
N SER A 171 -0.71 7.91 -0.07
CA SER A 171 -0.80 8.92 1.00
C SER A 171 -0.06 10.21 0.65
N LEU A 172 1.10 10.13 -0.02
CA LEU A 172 1.83 11.31 -0.51
C LEU A 172 1.06 12.06 -1.61
N LEU A 173 0.49 11.35 -2.58
CA LEU A 173 -0.30 11.96 -3.65
C LEU A 173 -1.57 12.60 -3.11
N TRP A 174 -2.26 11.94 -2.18
CA TRP A 174 -3.40 12.50 -1.45
C TRP A 174 -3.01 13.78 -0.69
N LEU A 175 -1.93 13.74 0.09
CA LEU A 175 -1.46 14.88 0.87
C LEU A 175 -1.12 16.10 -0.01
N ARG A 176 -0.51 15.87 -1.18
CA ARG A 176 -0.18 16.94 -2.15
C ARG A 176 -1.41 17.62 -2.73
N LYS A 177 -2.54 16.93 -2.84
CA LYS A 177 -3.79 17.54 -3.32
C LYS A 177 -4.36 18.51 -2.30
N ASN A 178 -4.16 18.21 -1.01
CA ASN A 178 -4.61 19.04 0.11
C ASN A 178 -6.10 19.45 -0.01
N ASP A 179 -6.93 18.52 -0.52
CA ASP A 179 -8.38 18.70 -0.59
C ASP A 179 -8.99 18.21 0.73
N PRO A 180 -9.48 19.12 1.60
CA PRO A 180 -10.04 18.74 2.89
C PRO A 180 -11.36 17.97 2.77
N ALA A 181 -12.05 18.02 1.62
CA ALA A 181 -13.31 17.32 1.41
C ALA A 181 -13.13 15.84 1.06
N THR A 182 -11.93 15.45 0.61
CA THR A 182 -11.63 14.09 0.19
C THR A 182 -10.73 13.40 1.23
N PRO A 183 -11.25 12.44 2.03
CA PRO A 183 -10.43 11.74 3.00
C PRO A 183 -9.47 10.74 2.34
N LEU A 184 -8.39 10.38 3.04
CA LEU A 184 -7.58 9.21 2.69
C LEU A 184 -8.30 7.97 3.17
N LEU A 185 -8.57 7.01 2.28
CA LEU A 185 -9.16 5.74 2.68
C LEU A 185 -8.07 4.80 3.20
N VAL A 186 -8.30 4.20 4.36
CA VAL A 186 -7.40 3.21 4.95
C VAL A 186 -8.15 1.99 5.48
N TRP A 187 -7.56 0.81 5.37
CA TRP A 187 -7.95 -0.37 6.13
C TRP A 187 -7.32 -0.26 7.51
N LEU A 188 -8.15 0.07 8.51
CA LEU A 188 -7.75 0.17 9.89
C LEU A 188 -8.12 -1.12 10.63
N PRO A 189 -7.22 -1.71 11.43
CA PRO A 189 -7.55 -2.90 12.21
C PRO A 189 -8.62 -2.58 13.25
N ASN A 190 -9.51 -3.54 13.51
CA ASN A 190 -10.50 -3.45 14.59
C ASN A 190 -9.85 -3.78 15.94
#